data_AF-A0A412WVD2-F1
#
_entry.id   AF-A0A412WVD2-F1
#
_cell.length_a   1.000
_cell.length_b   1.000
_cell.length_c   1.000
_cell.angle_alpha   90.00
_cell.angle_beta   90.00
_cell.angle_gamma   90.00
#
_symmetry.space_group_name_H-M   'P 1'
#
loop_
_entity.id
_entity.type
_entity.pdbx_description
1 polymer ?
#
loop_
_entity_poly.entity_id
_entity_poly.type
_entity_poly.pdbx_seq_one_letter_code
_entity_poly.pdbx_strand_id
1 'polypeptide(L)'
;MSVNGLNAFIASNIQTFNGEMGISNYEEIHFSKGVLKVPMGFEIRERKGNKLKVCWDTGWQTSLDAGTDRLCAGVIYDDEPLRPLLAENVTGIRSEGIGMIELREGITKCYHLYCYFMSRDGRCYSGDKYFRG
;
A
#
# COMPACT_ATOMS: atom_id res chain seq x y z
N MET A 1 26.12 -2.79 9.19
CA MET A 1 25.38 -2.27 8.03
C MET A 1 24.15 -3.13 7.85
N SER A 2 22.97 -2.67 8.32
CA SER A 2 21.73 -3.37 8.01
C SER A 2 21.47 -3.21 6.52
N VAL A 3 21.11 -4.30 5.85
CA VAL A 3 20.49 -4.23 4.53
C VAL A 3 19.10 -3.65 4.77
N ASN A 4 19.02 -2.31 4.89
CA ASN A 4 17.83 -1.57 5.30
C ASN A 4 16.70 -1.79 4.29
N GLY A 5 15.43 -1.78 4.71
CA GLY A 5 14.27 -2.13 3.87
C GLY A 5 14.19 -1.44 2.50
N LEU A 6 14.83 -0.26 2.35
CA LEU A 6 15.02 0.41 1.06
C LEU A 6 15.81 -0.43 0.04
N ASN A 7 16.89 -1.09 0.43
CA ASN A 7 17.68 -1.94 -0.48
C ASN A 7 16.86 -3.14 -0.95
N ALA A 8 16.06 -3.73 -0.06
CA ALA A 8 15.16 -4.83 -0.42
C ALA A 8 14.04 -4.37 -1.35
N PHE A 9 13.49 -3.17 -1.11
CA PHE A 9 12.50 -2.54 -1.98
C PHE A 9 13.07 -2.30 -3.38
N ILE A 10 14.25 -1.68 -3.49
CA ILE A 10 14.92 -1.42 -4.77
C ILE A 10 15.21 -2.74 -5.49
N ALA A 11 15.81 -3.72 -4.80
CA ALA A 11 16.12 -5.02 -5.41
C ALA A 11 14.86 -5.74 -5.94
N SER A 12 13.74 -5.64 -5.23
CA SER A 12 12.46 -6.26 -5.61
C SER A 12 11.76 -5.56 -6.78
N ASN A 13 12.12 -4.31 -7.05
CA ASN A 13 11.52 -3.45 -8.06
C ASN A 13 12.53 -2.99 -9.12
N ILE A 14 13.71 -3.61 -9.22
CA ILE A 14 14.82 -3.09 -10.04
C ILE A 14 14.44 -2.86 -11.51
N GLN A 15 13.49 -3.65 -12.03
CA GLN A 15 13.02 -3.59 -13.43
C GLN A 15 12.14 -2.37 -13.73
N THR A 16 11.55 -1.73 -12.70
CA THR A 16 10.67 -0.55 -12.86
C THR A 16 11.44 0.76 -12.76
N PHE A 17 12.73 0.71 -12.44
CA PHE A 17 13.62 1.87 -12.46
C PHE A 17 14.26 2.02 -13.83
N ASN A 18 14.33 3.25 -14.33
CA ASN A 18 15.05 3.60 -15.54
C ASN A 18 16.56 3.73 -15.27
N GLY A 19 17.36 3.88 -16.32
CA GLY A 19 18.82 4.01 -16.23
C GLY A 19 19.33 5.23 -15.45
N GLU A 20 18.46 6.17 -15.09
CA GLU A 20 18.76 7.37 -14.28
C GLU A 20 18.20 7.25 -12.85
N MET A 21 17.77 6.05 -12.41
CA MET A 21 17.10 5.79 -11.13
C MET A 21 15.73 6.51 -10.96
N GLY A 22 15.11 6.97 -12.04
CA GLY A 22 13.70 7.37 -12.04
C GLY A 22 12.76 6.17 -12.13
N ILE A 23 11.54 6.28 -11.61
CA ILE A 23 10.50 5.25 -11.77
C ILE A 23 9.80 5.47 -13.12
N SER A 24 9.84 4.49 -14.01
CA SER A 24 9.22 4.57 -15.35
C SER A 24 7.72 4.27 -15.29
N ASN A 25 7.30 3.33 -14.46
CA ASN A 25 5.92 2.97 -14.24
C ASN A 25 5.65 2.68 -12.74
N TYR A 26 4.93 3.58 -12.09
CA TYR A 26 4.57 3.42 -10.68
C TYR A 26 3.58 2.28 -10.43
N GLU A 27 2.75 1.90 -11.39
CA GLU A 27 1.79 0.80 -11.19
C GLU A 27 2.48 -0.57 -11.10
N GLU A 28 3.69 -0.70 -11.65
CA GLU A 28 4.49 -1.92 -11.59
C GLU A 28 5.33 -2.02 -10.31
N ILE A 29 5.36 -0.98 -9.49
CA ILE A 29 6.01 -1.00 -8.19
C ILE A 29 5.18 -1.85 -7.23
N HIS A 30 5.86 -2.67 -6.45
CA HIS A 30 5.26 -3.45 -5.39
C HIS A 30 5.95 -3.20 -4.04
N PHE A 31 5.14 -2.80 -3.06
CA PHE A 31 5.52 -2.71 -1.65
C PHE A 31 5.32 -4.05 -0.93
N SER A 32 4.41 -4.89 -1.41
CA SER A 32 4.06 -6.13 -0.76
C SER A 32 3.78 -7.25 -1.77
N LYS A 33 4.25 -8.45 -1.43
CA LYS A 33 3.97 -9.69 -2.14
C LYS A 33 3.71 -10.77 -1.10
N GLY A 34 2.73 -11.62 -1.34
CA GLY A 34 2.46 -12.72 -0.42
C GLY A 34 1.24 -13.55 -0.80
N VAL A 35 0.84 -14.41 0.13
CA VAL A 35 -0.18 -15.46 -0.09
C VAL A 35 -1.60 -15.01 0.21
N LEU A 36 -1.79 -13.91 0.94
CA LEU A 36 -3.12 -13.40 1.23
C LEU A 36 -3.72 -12.81 -0.06
N LYS A 37 -5.03 -12.99 -0.26
CA LYS A 37 -5.72 -12.42 -1.41
C LYS A 37 -5.95 -10.92 -1.21
N VAL A 38 -5.87 -10.16 -2.30
CA VAL A 38 -6.37 -8.77 -2.34
C VAL A 38 -7.90 -8.82 -2.41
N PRO A 39 -8.64 -8.06 -1.58
CA PRO A 39 -10.09 -8.10 -1.62
C PRO A 39 -10.63 -7.50 -2.92
N MET A 40 -11.81 -7.96 -3.34
CA MET A 40 -12.53 -7.39 -4.47
C MET A 40 -13.10 -6.01 -4.11
N GLY A 41 -13.46 -5.22 -5.13
CA GLY A 41 -14.06 -3.89 -4.93
C GLY A 41 -13.16 -2.90 -4.19
N PHE A 42 -11.84 -3.13 -4.15
CA PHE A 42 -10.92 -2.26 -3.42
C PHE A 42 -10.76 -0.93 -4.14
N GLU A 43 -11.25 0.15 -3.52
CA GLU A 43 -11.28 1.50 -4.08
C GLU A 43 -11.03 2.58 -3.02
N ILE A 44 -10.60 3.76 -3.47
CA ILE A 44 -10.64 4.99 -2.67
C ILE A 44 -12.03 5.61 -2.83
N ARG A 45 -12.80 5.72 -1.73
CA ARG A 45 -14.15 6.30 -1.75
C ARG A 45 -14.17 7.80 -1.54
N GLU A 46 -13.27 8.32 -0.72
CA GLU A 46 -13.30 9.73 -0.32
C GLU A 46 -11.90 10.22 0.05
N ARG A 47 -11.63 11.49 -0.22
CA ARG A 47 -10.45 12.21 0.24
C ARG A 47 -10.87 13.49 0.96
N LYS A 48 -10.35 13.70 2.17
CA LYS A 48 -10.47 14.96 2.93
C LYS A 48 -9.07 15.41 3.35
N GLY A 49 -8.53 16.41 2.66
CA GLY A 49 -7.16 16.86 2.87
C GLY A 49 -6.15 15.73 2.58
N ASN A 50 -5.36 15.37 3.59
CA ASN A 50 -4.40 14.27 3.56
C ASN A 50 -5.01 12.91 3.96
N LYS A 51 -6.29 12.84 4.31
CA LYS A 51 -6.94 11.59 4.76
C LYS A 51 -7.73 10.95 3.62
N LEU A 52 -7.43 9.69 3.36
CA LEU A 52 -8.12 8.85 2.40
C LEU A 52 -9.00 7.85 3.13
N LYS A 53 -10.23 7.71 2.65
CA LYS A 53 -11.15 6.64 3.04
C LYS A 53 -11.16 5.63 1.92
N VAL A 54 -10.82 4.39 2.25
CA VAL A 54 -10.83 3.26 1.32
C VAL A 54 -11.87 2.24 1.74
N CYS A 55 -12.40 1.47 0.79
CA CYS A 55 -13.29 0.36 1.08
C CYS A 55 -13.00 -0.85 0.20
N TRP A 56 -13.56 -2.00 0.58
CA TRP A 56 -13.45 -3.24 -0.15
C TRP A 56 -14.60 -4.19 0.21
N ASP A 57 -14.78 -5.22 -0.62
CA ASP A 57 -15.80 -6.24 -0.40
C ASP A 57 -15.37 -7.23 0.69
N THR A 58 -16.29 -7.55 1.60
CA THR A 58 -16.07 -8.50 2.69
C THR A 58 -16.61 -9.90 2.40
N GLY A 59 -17.47 -10.04 1.39
CA GLY A 59 -18.20 -11.29 1.10
C GLY A 59 -17.34 -12.49 0.67
N TRP A 60 -16.06 -12.26 0.34
CA TRP A 60 -15.12 -13.30 -0.09
C TRP A 60 -14.21 -13.83 1.04
N GLN A 61 -14.47 -13.43 2.28
CA GLN A 61 -13.69 -13.91 3.42
C GLN A 61 -13.98 -15.40 3.66
N THR A 62 -13.01 -16.25 3.34
CA THR A 62 -13.13 -17.71 3.46
C THR A 62 -12.88 -18.22 4.88
N SER A 63 -12.30 -17.39 5.77
CA SER A 63 -12.08 -17.73 7.18
C SER A 63 -12.21 -16.50 8.10
N LEU A 64 -12.58 -16.75 9.36
CA LEU A 64 -12.64 -15.74 10.41
C LEU A 64 -11.28 -15.08 10.66
N ASP A 65 -10.20 -15.87 10.60
CA ASP A 65 -8.83 -15.36 10.81
C ASP A 65 -8.45 -14.33 9.74
N ALA A 66 -8.81 -14.57 8.47
CA ALA A 66 -8.59 -13.61 7.39
C ALA A 66 -9.35 -12.29 7.66
N GLY A 67 -10.50 -12.34 8.31
CA GLY A 67 -11.25 -11.14 8.71
C GLY A 67 -10.46 -10.19 9.62
N THR A 68 -9.44 -10.69 10.34
CA THR A 68 -8.61 -9.87 11.25
C THR A 68 -7.36 -9.29 10.62
N ASP A 69 -7.12 -9.57 9.33
CA ASP A 69 -5.99 -8.98 8.59
C ASP A 69 -6.10 -7.45 8.59
N ARG A 70 -4.98 -6.78 8.81
CA ARG A 70 -4.91 -5.32 8.93
C ARG A 70 -4.59 -4.69 7.59
N LEU A 71 -5.25 -3.57 7.29
CA LEU A 71 -4.87 -2.71 6.18
C LEU A 71 -3.49 -2.10 6.44
N CYS A 72 -2.66 -2.07 5.41
CA CYS A 72 -1.37 -1.39 5.37
C CYS A 72 -1.27 -0.59 4.06
N ALA A 73 -0.39 0.41 4.03
CA ALA A 73 -0.18 1.19 2.82
C ALA A 73 1.27 1.66 2.69
N GLY A 74 1.84 1.46 1.50
CA GLY A 74 3.03 2.15 1.03
C GLY A 74 2.66 3.39 0.23
N VAL A 75 3.53 4.40 0.23
CA VAL A 75 3.35 5.64 -0.54
C VAL A 75 4.68 6.11 -1.15
N ILE A 76 4.60 6.61 -2.38
CA ILE A 76 5.65 7.38 -3.04
C ILE A 76 5.05 8.72 -3.48
N TYR A 77 5.80 9.81 -3.29
CA TYR A 77 5.40 11.14 -3.74
C TYR A 77 6.24 11.56 -4.96
N ASP A 78 5.62 12.25 -5.91
CA ASP A 78 6.30 12.72 -7.14
C ASP A 78 7.47 13.68 -6.86
N ASP A 79 7.47 14.39 -5.73
CA ASP A 79 8.58 15.25 -5.32
C ASP A 79 9.77 14.48 -4.74
N GLU A 80 9.55 13.24 -4.31
CA GLU A 80 10.55 12.37 -3.69
C GLU A 80 10.42 10.90 -4.18
N PRO A 81 10.56 10.64 -5.50
CA PRO A 81 10.29 9.32 -6.10
C PRO A 81 11.20 8.20 -5.58
N LEU A 82 12.38 8.55 -5.08
CA LEU A 82 13.36 7.62 -4.49
C LEU A 82 13.18 7.43 -2.97
N ARG A 83 12.11 7.97 -2.39
CA ARG A 83 11.79 7.83 -0.98
C ARG A 83 10.44 7.12 -0.80
N PRO A 84 10.39 5.80 -0.99
CA PRO A 84 9.23 5.01 -0.62
C PRO A 84 9.05 5.03 0.90
N LEU A 85 7.83 5.25 1.35
CA LEU A 85 7.45 5.33 2.76
C LEU A 85 6.30 4.37 3.06
N LEU A 86 6.22 3.89 4.29
CA LEU A 86 4.98 3.32 4.81
C LEU A 86 4.13 4.48 5.35
N ALA A 87 2.83 4.46 5.07
CA ALA A 87 1.91 5.42 5.67
C ALA A 87 1.84 5.20 7.19
N GLU A 88 2.03 6.26 7.97
CA GLU A 88 2.22 6.17 9.42
C GLU A 88 0.90 5.83 10.15
N ASN A 89 -0.21 6.44 9.72
CA ASN A 89 -1.52 6.21 10.33
C ASN A 89 -2.45 5.50 9.34
N VAL A 90 -2.50 4.18 9.45
CA VAL A 90 -3.42 3.32 8.71
C VAL A 90 -4.32 2.58 9.68
N THR A 91 -5.63 2.61 9.41
CA THR A 91 -6.65 1.91 10.21
C THR A 91 -7.56 1.09 9.31
N GLY A 92 -8.16 0.05 9.88
CA GLY A 92 -9.08 -0.84 9.19
C GLY A 92 -8.64 -2.29 9.32
N ILE A 93 -9.59 -3.16 9.69
CA ILE A 93 -9.44 -4.62 9.62
C ILE A 93 -10.27 -5.17 8.46
N ARG A 94 -9.84 -6.27 7.88
CA ARG A 94 -10.43 -6.82 6.65
C ARG A 94 -11.95 -7.06 6.76
N SER A 95 -12.45 -7.50 7.91
CA SER A 95 -13.88 -7.73 8.15
C SER A 95 -14.73 -6.46 8.18
N GLU A 96 -14.15 -5.28 8.41
CA GLU A 96 -14.88 -4.01 8.44
C GLU A 96 -15.24 -3.48 7.04
N GLY A 97 -14.54 -3.93 5.99
CA GLY A 97 -14.79 -3.48 4.62
C GLY A 97 -14.38 -2.03 4.34
N ILE A 98 -13.71 -1.38 5.30
CA ILE A 98 -13.40 0.05 5.26
C ILE A 98 -12.14 0.34 6.06
N GLY A 99 -11.39 1.35 5.64
CA GLY A 99 -10.20 1.80 6.34
C GLY A 99 -9.88 3.26 6.06
N MET A 100 -9.01 3.83 6.89
CA MET A 100 -8.49 5.18 6.71
C MET A 100 -6.97 5.14 6.55
N ILE A 101 -6.46 5.94 5.63
CA ILE A 101 -5.03 6.13 5.40
C ILE A 101 -4.75 7.63 5.49
N GLU A 102 -3.78 8.00 6.32
CA GLU A 102 -3.28 9.37 6.39
C GLU A 102 -1.99 9.50 5.59
N LEU A 103 -2.00 10.40 4.62
CA LEU A 103 -0.82 10.79 3.86
C LEU A 103 -0.09 11.95 4.57
N ARG A 104 1.11 12.27 4.07
CA ARG A 104 1.88 13.44 4.52
C ARG A 104 1.05 14.71 4.35
N GLU A 105 1.13 15.65 5.30
CA GLU A 105 0.52 16.96 5.12
C GLU A 105 1.23 17.76 4.02
N GLY A 106 0.52 18.72 3.42
CA GLY A 106 1.13 19.63 2.44
C GLY A 106 1.54 18.97 1.12
N ILE A 107 0.92 17.84 0.74
CA ILE A 107 1.11 17.23 -0.58
C ILE A 107 0.72 18.25 -1.66
N THR A 108 1.71 18.66 -2.46
CA THR A 108 1.54 19.65 -3.55
C THR A 108 1.52 19.00 -4.94
N LYS A 109 1.89 17.73 -5.06
CA LYS A 109 1.95 16.93 -6.29
C LYS A 109 1.18 15.62 -6.15
N CYS A 110 1.22 14.76 -7.17
CA CYS A 110 0.56 13.46 -7.11
C CYS A 110 1.24 12.55 -6.07
N TYR A 111 0.46 11.61 -5.56
CA TYR A 111 0.97 10.48 -4.78
C TYR A 111 0.63 9.15 -5.46
N HIS A 112 1.44 8.15 -5.13
CA HIS A 112 1.32 6.77 -5.58
C HIS A 112 1.14 5.90 -4.35
N LEU A 113 -0.04 5.32 -4.18
CA LEU A 113 -0.44 4.57 -2.99
C LEU A 113 -0.55 3.08 -3.32
N TYR A 114 -0.05 2.24 -2.40
CA TYR A 114 -0.01 0.79 -2.55
C TYR A 114 -0.64 0.16 -1.33
N CYS A 115 -1.93 -0.18 -1.43
CA CYS A 115 -2.68 -0.74 -0.31
C CYS A 115 -2.61 -2.26 -0.31
N TYR A 116 -2.29 -2.86 0.83
CA TYR A 116 -2.20 -4.30 1.01
C TYR A 116 -2.69 -4.70 2.40
N PHE A 117 -2.77 -6.00 2.65
CA PHE A 117 -3.16 -6.56 3.94
C PHE A 117 -2.05 -7.37 4.55
N MET A 118 -1.94 -7.29 5.87
CA MET A 118 -1.02 -8.07 6.69
C MET A 118 -1.84 -8.89 7.68
N SER A 119 -1.47 -10.17 7.86
CA SER A 119 -2.12 -11.01 8.86
C SER A 119 -1.97 -10.43 10.25
N ARG A 120 -2.91 -10.75 11.15
CA ARG A 120 -2.92 -10.24 12.53
C ARG A 120 -1.59 -10.47 13.27
N ASP A 121 -0.89 -11.56 12.98
CA ASP A 121 0.40 -11.93 13.56
C ASP A 121 1.63 -11.38 12.80
N GLY A 122 1.42 -10.64 11.70
CA GLY A 122 2.46 -10.01 10.90
C GLY A 122 3.28 -10.96 10.02
N ARG A 123 2.83 -12.20 9.81
CA ARG A 123 3.61 -13.24 9.12
C ARG A 123 3.25 -13.42 7.65
N CYS A 124 2.02 -13.12 7.27
CA CYS A 124 1.50 -13.27 5.92
C CYS A 124 1.05 -11.91 5.38
N TYR A 125 1.22 -11.71 4.08
CA TYR A 125 0.89 -10.47 3.39
C TYR A 125 0.11 -10.76 2.12
N SER A 126 -0.65 -9.79 1.62
CA SER A 126 -1.20 -9.83 0.26
C SER A 126 -0.25 -9.18 -0.73
N GLY A 127 -0.56 -9.29 -2.02
CA GLY A 127 -0.08 -8.29 -2.98
C GLY A 127 -0.67 -6.90 -2.66
N ASP A 128 -0.09 -5.86 -3.23
CA ASP A 128 -0.66 -4.50 -3.17
C ASP A 128 -1.62 -4.20 -4.33
N LYS A 129 -2.53 -3.27 -4.05
CA LYS A 129 -3.38 -2.59 -5.03
C LYS A 129 -2.90 -1.16 -5.17
N TYR A 130 -2.54 -0.79 -6.40
CA TYR A 130 -2.09 0.56 -6.74
C TYR A 130 -3.25 1.55 -6.91
N PHE A 131 -3.06 2.76 -6.39
CA PHE A 131 -3.90 3.93 -6.61
C PHE A 131 -3.03 5.18 -6.86
N ARG A 132 -3.56 6.09 -7.67
CA ARG A 132 -2.96 7.42 -7.93
C ARG A 132 -3.94 8.52 -7.51
N GLY A 133 -3.42 9.61 -6.95
CA GLY A 133 -4.22 10.81 -6.64
C GLY A 133 -3.38 12.05 -6.41
#